data_AF-A0A1V5WRC1-F1
#
_entry.id   AF-A0A1V5WRC1-F1
#
_cell.length_a   1.000
_cell.length_b   1.000
_cell.length_c   1.000
_cell.angle_alpha   90.00
_cell.angle_beta   90.00
_cell.angle_gamma   90.00
#
_symmetry.space_group_name_H-M   'P 1'
#
loop_
_entity.id
_entity.type
_entity.pdbx_description
1 polymer ?
#
loop_
_entity_poly.entity_id
_entity_poly.type
_entity_poly.pdbx_seq_one_letter_code
_entity_poly.pdbx_strand_id
1 'polypeptide(L)'
;MAEIPRPNGEGISGSENYLLNKCHIDVIGYEADKAELCQKTLEFVEKLSAKFGEYFMSIIGKYASTEERRVKIIKYLKNNNFEMPRFIVIGNQTLASNKLKELDLPTIRRFENSINMIMLMPKPLEKFYYKRNEAEPANDYNIPWGDILSELSSYSWHHIENAAEEHGISIYRINTPGQHVPNNFYYAFEVAENNANMIYHKNEHQEEDQEQARNIA
;
A
#
# COMPACT_ATOMS: atom_id res chain seq x y z
N MET A 1 -4.84 -11.33 24.66
CA MET A 1 -4.09 -11.61 23.41
C MET A 1 -4.81 -12.77 22.75
N ALA A 2 -5.42 -12.56 21.58
CA ALA A 2 -6.04 -13.65 20.84
C ALA A 2 -4.95 -14.39 20.06
N GLU A 3 -4.87 -15.70 20.21
CA GLU A 3 -3.91 -16.53 19.46
C GLU A 3 -4.31 -16.55 17.99
N ILE A 4 -3.37 -16.14 17.12
CA ILE A 4 -3.50 -16.27 15.67
C ILE A 4 -3.26 -17.75 15.34
N PRO A 5 -4.19 -18.43 14.65
CA PRO A 5 -4.01 -19.83 14.30
C PRO A 5 -2.82 -19.99 13.35
N ARG A 6 -1.90 -20.90 13.68
CA ARG A 6 -0.80 -21.29 12.79
C ARG A 6 -1.36 -22.18 11.68
N PRO A 7 -1.05 -21.92 10.40
CA PRO A 7 -1.55 -22.77 9.32
C PRO A 7 -0.90 -24.15 9.40
N ASN A 8 -1.73 -25.20 9.44
CA ASN A 8 -1.28 -26.57 9.29
C ASN A 8 -0.77 -26.75 7.86
N GLY A 9 0.45 -27.28 7.72
CA GLY A 9 1.24 -27.29 6.49
C GLY A 9 0.74 -28.23 5.39
N GLU A 10 -0.48 -28.05 4.91
CA GLU A 10 -0.96 -28.67 3.67
C GLU A 10 -1.31 -27.56 2.67
N GLY A 11 -0.73 -27.65 1.47
CA GLY A 11 -0.86 -26.63 0.43
C GLY A 11 -2.32 -26.43 0.01
N ILE A 12 -2.87 -25.25 0.28
CA ILE A 12 -4.21 -24.86 -0.15
C ILE A 12 -4.11 -23.60 -1.01
N SER A 13 -4.40 -23.78 -2.28
CA SER A 13 -4.79 -22.72 -3.22
C SER A 13 -6.16 -22.19 -2.80
N GLY A 14 -6.18 -21.20 -1.90
CA GLY A 14 -7.38 -20.47 -1.50
C GLY A 14 -6.99 -19.14 -0.87
N SER A 15 -7.59 -18.04 -1.32
CA SER A 15 -7.45 -16.74 -0.65
C SER A 15 -8.13 -16.82 0.72
N GLU A 16 -7.36 -16.96 1.79
CA GLU A 16 -7.88 -16.85 3.14
C GLU A 16 -8.05 -15.36 3.49
N ASN A 17 -9.30 -14.91 3.55
CA ASN A 17 -9.62 -13.56 4.02
C ASN A 17 -9.54 -13.55 5.55
N TYR A 18 -8.43 -13.05 6.09
CA TYR A 18 -8.30 -12.79 7.51
C TYR A 18 -9.00 -11.48 7.86
N LEU A 19 -10.26 -11.56 8.32
CA LEU A 19 -10.93 -10.43 8.97
C LEU A 19 -10.35 -10.22 10.37
N LEU A 20 -9.12 -9.72 10.44
CA LEU A 20 -8.64 -9.04 11.64
C LEU A 20 -9.55 -7.82 11.81
N ASN A 21 -10.37 -7.82 12.86
CA ASN A 21 -11.57 -6.98 13.09
C ASN A 21 -11.42 -5.44 13.01
N LYS A 22 -10.36 -4.89 12.40
CA LYS A 22 -10.11 -3.45 12.23
C LYS A 22 -9.41 -3.06 10.92
N CYS A 23 -9.09 -4.00 10.03
CA CYS A 23 -8.39 -3.70 8.78
C CYS A 23 -8.87 -4.62 7.65
N HIS A 24 -8.96 -4.10 6.41
CA HIS A 24 -9.28 -4.92 5.25
C HIS A 24 -7.96 -5.47 4.67
N ILE A 25 -7.62 -6.72 5.01
CA ILE A 25 -6.37 -7.35 4.57
C ILE A 25 -6.69 -8.66 3.85
N ASP A 26 -6.20 -8.79 2.62
CA ASP A 26 -6.22 -10.03 1.86
C ASP A 26 -4.81 -10.62 1.84
N VAL A 27 -4.66 -11.89 2.23
CA VAL A 27 -3.38 -12.61 2.18
C VAL A 27 -3.42 -13.63 1.06
N ILE A 28 -2.43 -13.59 0.16
CA ILE A 28 -2.41 -14.41 -1.04
C ILE A 28 -1.06 -15.15 -1.14
N GLY A 29 -1.12 -16.46 -1.41
CA GLY A 29 0.06 -17.27 -1.67
C GLY A 29 1.05 -17.28 -0.51
N TYR A 30 0.60 -17.75 0.65
CA TYR A 30 1.47 -17.87 1.80
C TYR A 30 2.57 -18.91 1.57
N GLU A 31 3.82 -18.57 1.90
CA GLU A 31 4.97 -19.47 1.84
C GLU A 31 5.58 -19.61 3.24
N ALA A 32 5.86 -20.85 3.67
CA ALA A 32 6.24 -21.14 5.04
C ALA A 32 7.60 -20.52 5.44
N ASP A 33 8.52 -20.40 4.51
CA ASP A 33 9.82 -19.73 4.67
C ASP A 33 9.70 -18.21 4.84
N LYS A 34 8.52 -17.64 4.58
CA LYS A 34 8.21 -16.21 4.74
C LYS A 34 7.20 -15.92 5.86
N ALA A 35 6.90 -16.93 6.67
CA ALA A 35 5.92 -16.83 7.76
C ALA A 35 6.15 -15.61 8.67
N GLU A 36 7.40 -15.40 9.10
CA GLU A 36 7.78 -14.32 10.00
C GLU A 36 7.63 -12.95 9.33
N LEU A 37 8.11 -12.80 8.10
CA LEU A 37 8.00 -11.54 7.35
C LEU A 37 6.53 -11.20 7.05
N CYS A 38 5.71 -12.19 6.69
CA CYS A 38 4.27 -12.03 6.53
C CYS A 38 3.65 -11.54 7.83
N GLN A 39 3.94 -12.18 8.97
CA GLN A 39 3.40 -11.78 10.27
C GLN A 39 3.78 -10.34 10.65
N LYS A 40 5.06 -9.97 10.53
CA LYS A 40 5.53 -8.58 10.76
C LYS A 40 4.80 -7.58 9.86
N THR A 41 4.60 -7.96 8.59
CA THR A 41 3.88 -7.12 7.62
C THR A 41 2.41 -6.97 7.99
N LEU A 42 1.75 -8.03 8.47
CA LEU A 42 0.37 -7.98 8.93
C LEU A 42 0.19 -7.04 10.13
N GLU A 43 1.10 -7.10 11.10
CA GLU A 43 1.11 -6.19 12.26
C GLU A 43 1.36 -4.74 11.83
N PHE A 44 2.30 -4.54 10.91
CA PHE A 44 2.58 -3.23 10.33
C PHE A 44 1.34 -2.64 9.62
N VAL A 45 0.67 -3.39 8.74
CA VAL A 45 -0.51 -2.88 8.02
C VAL A 45 -1.69 -2.63 8.94
N GLU A 46 -1.86 -3.42 10.00
CA GLU A 46 -2.92 -3.17 10.99
C GLU A 46 -2.70 -1.82 11.69
N LYS A 47 -1.48 -1.56 12.17
CA LYS A 47 -1.16 -0.28 12.82
C LYS A 47 -1.23 0.90 11.85
N LEU A 48 -0.73 0.73 10.62
CA LEU A 48 -0.81 1.75 9.58
C LEU A 48 -2.28 2.08 9.24
N SER A 49 -3.13 1.06 9.09
CA SER A 49 -4.56 1.23 8.80
C SER A 49 -5.29 1.99 9.90
N ALA A 50 -5.01 1.67 11.17
CA ALA A 50 -5.59 2.37 12.30
C ALA A 50 -5.21 3.87 12.32
N LYS A 51 -3.91 4.17 12.20
CA LYS A 51 -3.42 5.57 12.12
C LYS A 51 -4.01 6.32 10.93
N PHE A 52 -4.10 5.65 9.77
CA PHE A 52 -4.73 6.22 8.59
C PHE A 52 -6.19 6.57 8.85
N GLY A 53 -6.97 5.64 9.40
CA GLY A 53 -8.41 5.84 9.64
C GLY A 53 -8.67 6.98 10.63
N GLU A 54 -7.89 7.06 11.72
CA GLU A 54 -7.97 8.16 12.68
C GLU A 54 -7.69 9.52 12.01
N TYR A 55 -6.61 9.60 11.25
CA TYR A 55 -6.23 10.84 10.58
C TYR A 55 -7.22 11.22 9.46
N PHE A 56 -7.73 10.24 8.71
CA PHE A 56 -8.75 10.47 7.70
C PHE A 56 -10.03 11.05 8.30
N MET A 57 -10.51 10.48 9.41
CA MET A 57 -11.68 11.03 10.11
C MET A 57 -11.44 12.44 10.66
N SER A 58 -10.22 12.72 11.14
CA SER A 58 -9.82 14.07 11.55
C SER A 58 -9.88 15.06 10.38
N ILE A 59 -9.36 14.68 9.21
CA ILE A 59 -9.39 15.51 8.00
C ILE A 59 -10.84 15.77 7.56
N ILE A 60 -11.70 14.75 7.53
CA ILE A 60 -13.13 14.95 7.23
C ILE A 60 -13.74 16.01 8.16
N GLY A 61 -13.35 16.02 9.43
CA GLY A 61 -13.77 17.03 10.39
C GLY A 61 -13.34 18.46 10.04
N LYS A 62 -12.18 18.65 9.40
CA LYS A 62 -11.69 19.96 8.96
C LYS A 62 -12.44 20.49 7.73
N TYR A 63 -12.79 19.60 6.80
CA TYR A 63 -13.42 19.97 5.52
C TYR A 63 -14.96 19.96 5.55
N ALA A 64 -15.57 19.43 6.62
CA ALA A 64 -17.01 19.50 6.80
C ALA A 64 -17.43 20.89 7.29
N SER A 65 -18.27 21.60 6.50
CA SER A 65 -18.78 22.93 6.85
C SER A 65 -19.67 22.95 8.11
N THR A 66 -20.27 21.82 8.48
CA THR A 66 -21.16 21.69 9.64
C THR A 66 -21.01 20.32 10.34
N GLU A 67 -21.42 20.26 11.62
CA GLU A 67 -21.46 19.02 12.40
C GLU A 67 -22.34 17.94 11.76
N GLU A 68 -23.54 18.32 11.32
CA GLU A 68 -24.49 17.40 10.67
C GLU A 68 -23.90 16.80 9.39
N ARG A 69 -23.22 17.63 8.59
CA ARG A 69 -22.52 17.18 7.37
C ARG A 69 -21.40 16.21 7.71
N ARG A 70 -20.59 16.52 8.71
CA ARG A 70 -19.52 15.63 9.20
C ARG A 70 -20.07 14.25 9.56
N VAL A 71 -21.13 14.20 10.35
CA VAL A 71 -21.78 12.93 10.77
C VAL A 71 -22.29 12.15 9.57
N LYS A 72 -22.94 12.80 8.60
CA LYS A 72 -23.41 12.16 7.36
C LYS A 72 -22.27 11.55 6.54
N ILE A 73 -21.17 12.28 6.37
CA ILE A 73 -19.98 11.80 5.63
C ILE A 73 -19.35 10.61 6.34
N ILE A 74 -19.09 10.73 7.65
CA ILE A 74 -18.48 9.65 8.43
C ILE A 74 -19.36 8.40 8.40
N LYS A 75 -20.68 8.56 8.57
CA LYS A 75 -21.62 7.43 8.49
C LYS A 75 -21.60 6.78 7.12
N TYR A 76 -21.57 7.57 6.05
CA TYR A 76 -21.44 7.05 4.68
C TYR A 76 -20.14 6.26 4.50
N LEU A 77 -19.00 6.79 4.95
CA LEU A 77 -17.71 6.10 4.85
C LEU A 77 -17.75 4.76 5.58
N LYS A 78 -18.16 4.74 6.86
CA LYS A 78 -18.23 3.52 7.68
C LYS A 78 -19.22 2.49 7.15
N ASN A 79 -20.40 2.92 6.72
CA ASN A 79 -21.42 2.01 6.18
C ASN A 79 -20.98 1.33 4.88
N ASN A 80 -20.02 1.91 4.17
CA ASN A 80 -19.49 1.38 2.92
C ASN A 80 -18.05 0.85 3.06
N ASN A 81 -17.51 0.75 4.27
CA ASN A 81 -16.15 0.27 4.52
C ASN A 81 -15.06 1.11 3.80
N PHE A 82 -15.27 2.44 3.72
CA PHE A 82 -14.39 3.40 3.05
C PHE A 82 -13.61 4.29 4.03
N GLU A 83 -13.61 3.98 5.32
CA GLU A 83 -12.86 4.70 6.36
C GLU A 83 -11.37 4.39 6.36
N MET A 84 -10.95 3.30 5.72
CA MET A 84 -9.62 2.73 5.83
C MET A 84 -9.15 2.15 4.48
N PRO A 85 -7.83 2.11 4.25
CA PRO A 85 -7.26 1.43 3.10
C PRO A 85 -7.51 -0.08 3.16
N ARG A 86 -7.50 -0.71 1.99
CA ARG A 86 -7.43 -2.17 1.86
C ARG A 86 -6.01 -2.59 1.51
N PHE A 87 -5.50 -3.62 2.15
CA PHE A 87 -4.18 -4.17 1.88
C PHE A 87 -4.30 -5.54 1.22
N ILE A 88 -3.39 -5.82 0.29
CA ILE A 88 -3.18 -7.15 -0.28
C ILE A 88 -1.73 -7.51 -0.01
N VAL A 89 -1.50 -8.55 0.80
CA VAL A 89 -0.17 -9.06 1.15
C VAL A 89 0.05 -10.37 0.38
N ILE A 90 1.11 -10.44 -0.41
CA ILE A 90 1.38 -11.54 -1.33
C ILE A 90 2.73 -12.17 -1.00
N GLY A 91 2.70 -13.35 -0.39
CA GLY A 91 3.90 -14.09 0.02
C GLY A 91 4.63 -14.74 -1.15
N ASN A 92 3.87 -15.24 -2.12
CA ASN A 92 4.36 -16.00 -3.26
C ASN A 92 4.79 -15.08 -4.41
N GLN A 93 6.03 -15.26 -4.86
CA GLN A 93 6.65 -14.39 -5.86
C GLN A 93 6.03 -14.50 -7.27
N THR A 94 5.51 -15.68 -7.62
CA THR A 94 4.83 -15.86 -8.92
C THR A 94 3.49 -15.11 -8.93
N LEU A 95 2.70 -15.25 -7.87
CA LEU A 95 1.43 -14.53 -7.72
C LEU A 95 1.66 -13.02 -7.60
N ALA A 96 2.71 -12.59 -6.89
CA ALA A 96 3.09 -11.19 -6.81
C ALA A 96 3.44 -10.63 -8.19
N SER A 97 4.27 -11.34 -8.96
CA SER A 97 4.64 -10.96 -10.33
C SER A 97 3.42 -10.84 -11.25
N ASN A 98 2.48 -11.78 -11.15
CA ASN A 98 1.22 -11.71 -11.91
C ASN A 98 0.38 -10.50 -11.49
N LYS A 99 0.28 -10.25 -10.18
CA LYS A 99 -0.50 -9.11 -9.67
C LYS A 99 0.08 -7.77 -10.07
N LEU A 100 1.41 -7.63 -10.08
CA LEU A 100 2.09 -6.43 -10.56
C LEU A 100 1.88 -6.22 -12.06
N LYS A 101 1.91 -7.27 -12.88
CA LYS A 101 1.60 -7.19 -14.32
C LYS A 101 0.15 -6.75 -14.58
N GLU A 102 -0.82 -7.24 -13.81
CA GLU A 102 -2.22 -6.78 -13.88
C GLU A 102 -2.36 -5.27 -13.62
N LEU A 103 -1.44 -4.71 -12.85
CA LEU A 103 -1.39 -3.29 -12.46
C LEU A 103 -0.44 -2.46 -13.33
N ASP A 104 0.06 -3.02 -14.44
CA ASP A 104 1.04 -2.38 -15.33
C ASP A 104 2.28 -1.87 -14.57
N LEU A 105 2.76 -2.68 -13.61
CA LEU A 105 3.91 -2.38 -12.78
C LEU A 105 5.10 -3.30 -13.11
N PRO A 106 6.34 -2.80 -12.94
CA PRO A 106 7.52 -3.62 -13.10
C PRO A 106 7.59 -4.70 -12.01
N THR A 107 8.09 -5.88 -12.38
CA THR A 107 8.34 -7.00 -11.45
C THR A 107 9.77 -6.98 -10.90
N ILE A 108 10.35 -5.79 -10.73
CA ILE A 108 11.72 -5.63 -10.24
C ILE A 108 11.79 -6.12 -8.80
N ARG A 109 12.85 -6.88 -8.50
CA ARG A 109 13.13 -7.39 -7.17
C ARG A 109 14.38 -6.72 -6.62
N ARG A 110 14.27 -6.10 -5.44
CA ARG A 110 15.39 -5.49 -4.73
C ARG A 110 15.88 -6.31 -3.55
N PHE A 111 15.09 -7.24 -3.02
CA PHE A 111 15.50 -8.04 -1.86
C PHE A 111 15.39 -9.55 -2.14
N GLU A 112 16.37 -10.32 -1.68
CA GLU A 112 16.42 -11.78 -1.88
C GLU A 112 15.36 -12.57 -1.08
N ASN A 113 14.80 -11.98 -0.02
CA ASN A 113 13.69 -12.53 0.76
C ASN A 113 12.64 -11.46 1.02
N SER A 114 11.80 -11.23 0.01
CA SER A 114 10.73 -10.24 0.04
C SER A 114 9.36 -10.85 -0.18
N ILE A 115 8.36 -10.09 0.21
CA ILE A 115 6.96 -10.23 -0.16
C ILE A 115 6.48 -8.93 -0.81
N ASN A 116 5.31 -8.98 -1.43
CA ASN A 116 4.69 -7.78 -2.01
C ASN A 116 3.49 -7.34 -1.19
N MET A 117 3.32 -6.03 -1.05
CA MET A 117 2.19 -5.42 -0.37
C MET A 117 1.57 -4.36 -1.29
N ILE A 118 0.26 -4.40 -1.47
CA ILE A 118 -0.48 -3.41 -2.24
C ILE A 118 -1.48 -2.73 -1.30
N MET A 119 -1.33 -1.42 -1.13
CA MET A 119 -2.24 -0.56 -0.39
C MET A 119 -3.20 0.10 -1.37
N LEU A 120 -4.48 -0.26 -1.30
CA LEU A 120 -5.58 0.31 -2.06
C LEU A 120 -6.25 1.40 -1.23
N MET A 121 -6.38 2.59 -1.83
CA MET A 121 -7.00 3.71 -1.13
C MET A 121 -8.53 3.56 -1.09
N PRO A 122 -9.20 4.14 -0.09
CA PRO A 122 -10.66 4.19 -0.04
C PRO A 122 -11.30 4.67 -1.36
N LYS A 123 -12.40 4.04 -1.77
CA LYS A 123 -13.10 4.29 -3.05
C LYS A 123 -13.38 5.77 -3.35
N PRO A 124 -13.80 6.62 -2.38
CA PRO A 124 -13.95 8.05 -2.66
C PRO A 124 -12.62 8.69 -3.10
N LEU A 125 -11.53 8.40 -2.40
CA LEU A 125 -10.21 8.96 -2.73
C LEU A 125 -9.70 8.43 -4.08
N GLU A 126 -9.93 7.14 -4.35
CA GLU A 126 -9.63 6.50 -5.63
C GLU A 126 -10.42 7.07 -6.80
N LYS A 127 -11.68 7.47 -6.61
CA LYS A 127 -12.48 8.05 -7.70
C LYS A 127 -12.06 9.48 -8.03
N PHE A 128 -11.49 10.21 -7.07
CA PHE A 128 -11.25 11.65 -7.18
C PHE A 128 -9.76 12.03 -7.25
N TYR A 129 -8.85 11.05 -7.32
CA TYR A 129 -7.40 11.32 -7.33
C TYR A 129 -6.93 12.23 -8.48
N TYR A 130 -7.54 12.10 -9.65
CA TYR A 130 -7.20 12.85 -10.87
C TYR A 130 -7.83 14.25 -10.92
N LYS A 131 -8.79 14.55 -10.03
CA LYS A 131 -9.49 15.85 -9.98
C LYS A 131 -8.77 16.90 -9.15
N ARG A 132 -7.48 16.70 -8.85
CA ARG A 132 -6.64 17.75 -8.28
C ARG A 132 -6.73 18.96 -9.21
N ASN A 133 -7.20 20.09 -8.69
CA ASN A 133 -7.21 21.42 -9.33
C ASN A 133 -8.43 21.83 -10.16
N GLU A 134 -9.48 21.02 -10.29
CA GLU A 134 -10.77 21.55 -10.76
C GLU A 134 -11.50 22.11 -9.54
N ALA A 135 -11.32 23.41 -9.29
CA ALA A 135 -12.02 24.14 -8.25
C ALA A 135 -13.52 24.17 -8.57
N GLU A 136 -14.24 23.09 -8.30
CA GLU A 136 -15.66 23.24 -8.04
C GLU A 136 -15.77 24.06 -6.74
N PRO A 137 -16.50 25.19 -6.75
CA PRO A 137 -16.65 25.99 -5.55
C PRO A 137 -17.15 25.09 -4.43
N ALA A 138 -16.53 25.22 -3.26
CA ALA A 138 -16.91 24.50 -2.06
C ALA A 138 -18.36 24.88 -1.71
N ASN A 139 -19.31 24.13 -2.26
CA ASN A 139 -20.70 24.18 -1.88
C ASN A 139 -20.95 23.12 -0.79
N ASP A 140 -22.10 23.18 -0.14
CA ASP A 140 -22.43 22.24 0.95
C ASP A 140 -22.52 20.77 0.49
N TYR A 141 -22.44 20.51 -0.82
CA TYR A 141 -22.53 19.18 -1.43
C TYR A 141 -21.17 18.64 -1.93
N ASN A 142 -20.16 19.49 -2.11
CA ASN A 142 -18.86 19.12 -2.68
C ASN A 142 -17.82 18.91 -1.58
N ILE A 143 -17.32 17.68 -1.46
CA ILE A 143 -16.19 17.33 -0.59
C ILE A 143 -14.93 17.40 -1.46
N PRO A 144 -13.89 18.15 -1.05
CA PRO A 144 -12.66 18.29 -1.82
C PRO A 144 -11.78 17.05 -1.67
N TRP A 145 -12.22 15.93 -2.24
CA TRP A 145 -11.54 14.63 -2.11
C TRP A 145 -10.10 14.65 -2.62
N GLY A 146 -9.77 15.50 -3.60
CA GLY A 146 -8.40 15.68 -4.08
C GLY A 146 -7.47 16.32 -3.04
N ASP A 147 -7.96 17.30 -2.29
CA ASP A 147 -7.21 17.97 -1.22
C ASP A 147 -7.04 17.04 -0.01
N ILE A 148 -8.12 16.34 0.35
CA ILE A 148 -8.11 15.32 1.39
C ILE A 148 -7.11 14.22 1.06
N LEU A 149 -7.10 13.75 -0.20
CA LEU A 149 -6.13 12.77 -0.67
C LEU A 149 -4.70 13.31 -0.57
N SER A 150 -4.47 14.56 -0.97
CA SER A 150 -3.15 15.21 -0.91
C SER A 150 -2.59 15.26 0.53
N GLU A 151 -3.43 15.62 1.49
CA GLU A 151 -3.08 15.67 2.92
C GLU A 151 -2.84 14.24 3.46
N LEU A 152 -3.72 13.29 3.14
CA LEU A 152 -3.58 11.88 3.53
C LEU A 152 -2.34 11.21 2.96
N SER A 153 -2.02 11.41 1.70
CA SER A 153 -0.84 10.83 1.07
C SER A 153 0.44 11.35 1.74
N SER A 154 0.53 12.66 1.99
CA SER A 154 1.68 13.26 2.67
C SER A 154 1.88 12.66 4.08
N TYR A 155 0.78 12.53 4.84
CA TYR A 155 0.80 11.89 6.15
C TYR A 155 1.21 10.42 6.07
N SER A 156 0.60 9.67 5.15
CA SER A 156 0.87 8.23 4.99
C SER A 156 2.34 7.97 4.70
N TRP A 157 2.96 8.74 3.80
CA TRP A 157 4.38 8.58 3.48
C TRP A 157 5.30 8.78 4.69
N HIS A 158 5.05 9.83 5.48
CA HIS A 158 5.86 10.11 6.67
C HIS A 158 5.72 9.01 7.74
N HIS A 159 4.55 8.39 7.85
CA HIS A 159 4.30 7.34 8.85
C HIS A 159 4.69 5.94 8.38
N ILE A 160 4.65 5.69 7.07
CA ILE A 160 4.96 4.39 6.47
C ILE A 160 6.42 4.01 6.73
N GLU A 161 7.37 4.90 6.53
CA GLU A 161 8.81 4.62 6.73
C GLU A 161 9.14 4.38 8.21
N ASN A 162 8.73 5.29 9.09
CA ASN A 162 8.96 5.15 10.54
C ASN A 162 8.30 3.89 11.11
N ALA A 163 7.05 3.62 10.71
CA ALA A 163 6.35 2.43 11.18
C ALA A 163 6.97 1.14 10.64
N ALA A 164 7.52 1.14 9.42
CA ALA A 164 8.21 -0.03 8.87
C ALA A 164 9.46 -0.35 9.71
N GLU A 165 10.25 0.67 10.05
CA GLU A 165 11.43 0.52 10.90
C GLU A 165 11.08 -0.05 12.29
N GLU A 166 10.02 0.46 12.93
CA GLU A 166 9.52 -0.03 14.23
C GLU A 166 9.12 -1.52 14.23
N HIS A 167 8.80 -2.09 13.06
CA HIS A 167 8.42 -3.51 12.91
C HIS A 167 9.56 -4.37 12.37
N GLY A 168 10.76 -3.79 12.22
CA GLY A 168 11.93 -4.51 11.70
C GLY A 168 11.81 -4.86 10.21
N ILE A 169 10.99 -4.12 9.44
CA ILE A 169 10.80 -4.35 8.01
C ILE A 169 11.27 -3.16 7.18
N SER A 170 11.91 -3.46 6.07
CA SER A 170 12.26 -2.51 5.01
C SER A 170 11.16 -2.54 3.96
N ILE A 171 10.81 -1.36 3.45
CA ILE A 171 9.83 -1.21 2.40
C ILE A 171 10.42 -0.42 1.23
N TYR A 172 10.12 -0.87 0.03
CA TYR A 172 10.52 -0.19 -1.20
C TYR A 172 9.32 0.01 -2.10
N ARG A 173 9.06 1.26 -2.49
CA ARG A 173 7.95 1.60 -3.38
C ARG A 173 8.25 1.13 -4.81
N ILE A 174 7.34 0.36 -5.39
CA ILE A 174 7.47 -0.21 -6.75
C ILE A 174 6.98 0.78 -7.81
N ASN A 175 5.80 1.39 -7.61
CA ASN A 175 5.22 2.30 -8.59
C ASN A 175 5.74 3.73 -8.43
N THR A 176 5.97 4.45 -9.53
CA THR A 176 6.39 5.87 -9.47
C THR A 176 5.21 6.78 -9.08
N PRO A 177 5.44 8.02 -8.61
CA PRO A 177 4.37 8.99 -8.39
C PRO A 177 3.49 9.18 -9.65
N GLY A 178 2.18 9.00 -9.52
CA GLY A 178 1.23 9.13 -10.63
C GLY A 178 1.02 7.87 -11.47
N GLN A 179 1.82 6.82 -11.28
CA GLN A 179 1.65 5.54 -11.98
C GLN A 179 0.55 4.71 -11.34
N HIS A 180 -0.63 4.78 -11.95
CA HIS A 180 -1.85 4.10 -11.52
C HIS A 180 -2.69 3.72 -12.74
N VAL A 181 -3.29 2.52 -12.76
CA VAL A 181 -4.29 2.18 -13.78
C VAL A 181 -5.58 3.00 -13.57
N PRO A 182 -6.34 3.33 -14.64
CA PRO A 182 -7.56 4.12 -14.51
C PRO A 182 -8.54 3.54 -13.48
N ASN A 183 -9.12 4.42 -12.67
CA ASN A 183 -10.06 4.09 -11.60
C ASN A 183 -9.51 3.24 -10.45
N ASN A 184 -8.19 2.99 -10.37
CA ASN A 184 -7.56 2.36 -9.22
C ASN A 184 -6.40 3.22 -8.71
N PHE A 185 -6.48 3.69 -7.48
CA PHE A 185 -5.40 4.45 -6.84
C PHE A 185 -4.79 3.63 -5.72
N TYR A 186 -3.50 3.29 -5.88
CA TYR A 186 -2.80 2.33 -5.03
C TYR A 186 -1.31 2.61 -4.92
N TYR A 187 -0.73 2.12 -3.83
CA TYR A 187 0.72 2.05 -3.64
C TYR A 187 1.15 0.59 -3.58
N ALA A 188 2.13 0.23 -4.39
CA ALA A 188 2.71 -1.10 -4.39
C ALA A 188 4.10 -1.06 -3.77
N PHE A 189 4.38 -2.02 -2.89
CA PHE A 189 5.61 -2.11 -2.14
C PHE A 189 6.21 -3.51 -2.25
N GLU A 190 7.53 -3.55 -2.29
CA GLU A 190 8.31 -4.72 -1.91
C GLU A 190 8.67 -4.57 -0.43
N VAL A 191 8.44 -5.62 0.36
CA VAL A 191 8.67 -5.64 1.80
C VAL A 191 9.67 -6.73 2.10
N ALA A 192 10.68 -6.43 2.92
CA ALA A 192 11.70 -7.37 3.36
C ALA A 192 12.05 -7.11 4.83
N GLU A 193 12.86 -7.95 5.45
CA GLU A 193 13.42 -7.65 6.77
C GLU A 193 14.44 -6.51 6.70
N ASN A 194 14.62 -5.74 7.77
CA ASN A 194 15.55 -4.60 7.81
C ASN A 194 17.00 -4.96 7.46
N ASN A 195 17.41 -6.20 7.77
CA ASN A 195 18.74 -6.73 7.50
C ASN A 195 18.84 -7.50 6.17
N ALA A 196 17.81 -7.44 5.32
CA ALA A 196 17.80 -8.17 4.06
C ALA A 196 18.90 -7.68 3.11
N ASN A 197 19.56 -8.63 2.44
CA ASN A 197 20.52 -8.32 1.40
C ASN A 197 19.80 -7.66 0.22
N MET A 198 20.31 -6.50 -0.21
CA MET A 198 19.90 -5.90 -1.47
C MET A 198 20.47 -6.70 -2.65
N ILE A 199 19.62 -6.98 -3.62
CA ILE A 199 20.02 -7.48 -4.93
C ILE A 199 20.64 -6.30 -5.68
N TYR A 200 21.97 -6.26 -5.71
CA TYR A 200 22.70 -5.33 -6.56
C TYR A 200 22.52 -5.76 -8.00
N HIS A 201 21.59 -5.11 -8.70
CA HIS A 201 21.61 -5.10 -10.17
C HIS A 201 22.85 -4.32 -10.57
N LYS A 202 23.95 -5.01 -10.91
CA LYS A 202 25.05 -4.37 -11.65
C LYS A 202 24.40 -3.76 -12.89
N ASN A 203 24.35 -2.43 -12.95
CA ASN A 203 23.87 -1.72 -14.12
C ASN A 203 24.72 -2.16 -15.32
N GLU A 204 24.15 -2.94 -16.23
CA GLU A 204 24.78 -3.34 -17.51
C GLU A 204 25.13 -2.10 -18.37
N HIS A 205 24.63 -0.91 -18.02
CA HIS A 205 25.02 0.35 -18.66
C HIS A 205 26.40 0.91 -18.26
N GLN A 206 27.14 0.29 -17.34
CA GLN A 206 28.54 0.67 -17.11
C GLN A 206 29.55 -0.09 -17.99
N GLU A 207 29.15 -1.20 -18.62
CA GLU A 207 30.03 -1.94 -19.53
C GLU A 207 29.99 -1.37 -20.96
N GLU A 208 28.85 -0.86 -21.43
CA GLU A 208 28.76 -0.22 -22.76
C GLU A 208 29.61 1.07 -22.87
N ASP A 209 29.65 1.90 -21.82
CA ASP A 209 30.48 3.11 -21.79
C ASP A 209 31.99 2.78 -21.68
N GLN A 210 32.36 1.67 -21.00
CA GLN A 210 33.75 1.22 -20.92
C GLN A 210 34.21 0.52 -22.20
N GLU A 211 33.32 -0.18 -22.90
CA GLU A 211 33.62 -0.81 -24.18
C GLU A 211 33.67 0.21 -25.34
N GLN A 212 32.83 1.25 -25.32
CA GLN A 212 32.99 2.40 -26.22
C GLN A 212 34.27 3.17 -25.96
N ALA A 213 34.65 3.40 -24.70
CA ALA A 213 35.92 4.06 -24.37
C ALA A 213 37.16 3.23 -24.76
N ARG A 214 37.07 1.89 -24.77
CA ARG A 214 38.15 1.00 -25.24
C ARG A 214 38.23 0.89 -26.77
N ASN A 215 37.13 1.11 -27.47
CA ASN A 215 37.10 1.12 -28.94
C ASN A 215 37.44 2.49 -29.55
N ILE A 216 37.65 3.52 -28.72
CA ILE A 216 38.07 4.87 -29.13
C ILE A 216 39.55 5.16 -28.78
N ALA A 217 40.22 4.26 -28.03
CA ALA A 217 41.64 4.34 -27.69
C ALA A 217 42.49 3.43 -28.60
#